data_AF-A0A2V6S9M5-F1
#
_entry.id   AF-A0A2V6S9M5-F1
#
_cell.length_a   1.000
_cell.length_b   1.000
_cell.length_c   1.000
_cell.angle_alpha   90.00
_cell.angle_beta   90.00
_cell.angle_gamma   90.00
#
_symmetry.space_group_name_H-M   'P 1'
#
loop_
_entity.id
_entity.type
_entity.pdbx_description
1 polymer ?
#
loop_
_entity_poly.entity_id
_entity_poly.type
_entity_poly.pdbx_seq_one_letter_code
_entity_poly.pdbx_strand_id
1 'polypeptide(L)'
;MKRMDASLVILLALTAIALVVALARDPQLVLRGFQSTGRLLGGVWIELILGFVLAGLLDVLIPAPVLSRWMGGEQLGRGIVVGWAAGLIMPGGPYLVFPVVANLFRSGAAPGPLIALLTAKTLVSPVRMLTYEAPLLGWPLTLARLIPGVFLPPALGWLGQWLYTLFARR
;
A
#
# COMPACT_ATOMS: atom_id res chain seq x y z
N MET A 1 7.78 -11.39 -23.13
CA MET A 1 8.05 -12.39 -22.08
C MET A 1 8.28 -11.67 -20.76
N LYS A 2 7.36 -11.78 -19.80
CA LYS A 2 7.54 -11.26 -18.43
C LYS A 2 8.74 -11.99 -17.83
N ARG A 3 9.85 -11.29 -17.52
CA ARG A 3 10.93 -11.88 -16.70
C ARG A 3 10.24 -12.43 -15.46
N MET A 4 10.49 -13.69 -15.09
CA MET A 4 10.05 -14.19 -13.79
C MET A 4 10.59 -13.21 -12.75
N ASP A 5 9.69 -12.57 -12.00
CA ASP A 5 10.07 -11.61 -10.97
C ASP A 5 11.04 -12.32 -10.03
N ALA A 6 12.25 -11.78 -9.84
CA ALA A 6 13.28 -12.40 -9.00
C ALA A 6 12.72 -12.76 -7.60
N SER A 7 11.78 -11.94 -7.11
CA SER A 7 11.00 -12.18 -5.89
C SER A 7 10.27 -13.53 -5.89
N LEU A 8 9.63 -13.92 -7.00
CA LEU A 8 8.92 -15.20 -7.10
C LEU A 8 9.88 -16.38 -7.04
N VAL A 9 11.02 -16.28 -7.71
CA VAL A 9 12.06 -17.33 -7.67
C VAL A 9 12.61 -17.49 -6.26
N ILE A 10 12.92 -16.38 -5.59
CA ILE A 10 13.40 -16.37 -4.20
C ILE A 10 12.36 -16.98 -3.26
N LEU A 11 11.09 -16.60 -3.37
CA LEU A 11 10.00 -17.12 -2.55
C LEU A 11 9.79 -18.63 -2.74
N LEU A 12 9.83 -19.10 -3.98
CA LEU A 12 9.74 -20.52 -4.30
C LEU A 12 10.92 -21.29 -3.70
N ALA A 13 12.14 -20.78 -3.84
CA ALA A 13 13.34 -21.42 -3.28
C ALA A 13 13.26 -21.53 -1.75
N LEU A 14 12.92 -20.43 -1.06
CA LEU A 14 12.79 -20.43 0.40
C LEU A 14 11.68 -21.37 0.89
N THR A 15 10.55 -21.40 0.19
CA THR A 15 9.42 -22.26 0.54
C THR A 15 9.76 -23.73 0.30
N ALA A 16 10.43 -24.06 -0.80
CA ALA A 16 10.91 -25.41 -1.09
C ALA A 16 11.93 -25.88 -0.04
N ILE A 17 12.89 -25.03 0.34
CA ILE A 17 13.85 -25.33 1.40
C ILE A 17 13.12 -25.59 2.72
N ALA A 18 12.18 -24.73 3.11
CA ALA A 18 11.39 -24.90 4.33
C ALA A 18 10.58 -26.20 4.31
N LEU A 19 10.01 -26.57 3.17
CA LEU A 19 9.28 -27.83 2.99
C LEU A 19 10.18 -29.05 3.13
N VAL A 20 11.36 -29.03 2.50
CA VAL A 20 12.36 -30.11 2.61
C VAL A 20 12.83 -30.26 4.06
N VAL A 21 13.12 -29.15 4.74
CA VAL A 21 13.51 -29.16 6.16
C VAL A 21 12.38 -29.69 7.05
N ALA A 22 11.13 -29.32 6.79
CA ALA A 22 9.97 -29.83 7.53
C ALA A 22 9.80 -31.34 7.33
N LEU A 23 9.87 -31.82 6.08
CA LEU A 23 9.80 -33.24 5.75
C LEU A 23 10.94 -34.06 6.38
N ALA A 24 12.16 -33.52 6.40
CA ALA A 24 13.32 -34.18 7.01
C ALA A 24 13.26 -34.24 8.55
N ARG A 25 12.50 -33.34 9.19
CA ARG A 25 12.35 -33.26 10.65
C ARG A 25 11.19 -34.13 11.13
N ASP A 26 9.99 -33.87 10.62
CA ASP A 26 8.76 -34.57 10.97
C ASP A 26 7.68 -34.26 9.93
N PRO A 27 7.13 -35.26 9.22
CA PRO A 27 6.05 -35.08 8.26
C PRO A 27 4.82 -34.33 8.82
N GLN A 28 4.54 -34.41 10.13
CA GLN A 28 3.44 -33.66 10.75
C GLN A 28 3.63 -32.14 10.67
N LEU A 29 4.87 -31.64 10.57
CA LEU A 29 5.15 -30.22 10.43
C LEU A 29 4.62 -29.65 9.12
N VAL A 30 4.60 -30.47 8.06
CA VAL A 30 4.04 -30.08 6.76
C VAL A 30 2.53 -29.84 6.89
N LEU A 31 1.81 -30.77 7.53
CA LEU A 31 0.37 -30.64 7.75
C LEU A 31 0.04 -29.42 8.63
N ARG A 32 0.78 -29.21 9.72
CA ARG A 32 0.62 -28.02 10.57
C ARG A 32 0.96 -26.73 9.82
N GLY A 33 1.96 -26.78 8.94
CA GLY A 33 2.30 -25.71 8.02
C GLY A 33 1.11 -25.33 7.14
N PHE A 34 0.52 -26.30 6.43
CA PHE A 34 -0.66 -26.07 5.60
C PHE A 34 -1.88 -25.59 6.39
N GLN A 35 -2.13 -26.11 7.59
CA GLN A 35 -3.19 -25.62 8.47
C GLN A 35 -2.95 -24.15 8.90
N SER A 36 -1.70 -23.79 9.18
CA SER A 36 -1.32 -22.40 9.45
C SER A 36 -1.55 -21.51 8.22
N THR A 37 -1.13 -21.96 7.04
CA THR A 37 -1.39 -21.27 5.77
C THR A 37 -2.88 -21.06 5.53
N GLY A 38 -3.72 -22.08 5.75
CA GLY A 38 -5.17 -21.97 5.61
C GLY A 38 -5.79 -20.94 6.56
N ARG A 39 -5.32 -20.88 7.82
CA ARG A 39 -5.76 -19.85 8.79
C ARG A 39 -5.33 -18.45 8.37
N LEU A 40 -4.09 -18.29 7.91
CA LEU A 40 -3.56 -17.00 7.45
C LEU A 40 -4.29 -16.51 6.20
N LEU A 41 -4.48 -17.37 5.20
CA LEU A 41 -5.25 -17.06 3.99
C LEU A 41 -6.69 -16.72 4.35
N GLY A 42 -7.32 -17.55 5.19
CA GLY A 42 -8.66 -17.35 5.73
C GLY A 42 -8.87 -15.99 6.41
N GLY A 43 -7.81 -15.44 7.02
CA GLY A 43 -7.85 -14.13 7.66
C GLY A 43 -7.79 -12.92 6.71
N VAL A 44 -7.33 -13.09 5.46
CA VAL A 44 -7.07 -11.94 4.56
C VAL A 44 -7.73 -12.04 3.17
N TRP A 45 -8.19 -13.22 2.74
CA TRP A 45 -8.66 -13.44 1.37
C TRP A 45 -9.83 -12.53 0.96
N ILE A 46 -10.77 -12.24 1.86
CA ILE A 46 -11.91 -11.34 1.60
C ILE A 46 -11.40 -9.92 1.34
N GLU A 47 -10.48 -9.42 2.18
CA GLU A 47 -9.89 -8.09 2.01
C GLU A 47 -9.13 -7.96 0.69
N LEU A 48 -8.44 -9.02 0.27
CA LEU A 48 -7.76 -9.06 -1.02
C LEU A 48 -8.75 -8.96 -2.18
N ILE A 49 -9.82 -9.77 -2.18
CA ILE A 49 -10.83 -9.75 -3.23
C ILE A 49 -11.51 -8.39 -3.29
N LEU A 50 -12.01 -7.88 -2.15
CA LEU A 50 -12.68 -6.59 -2.09
C LEU A 50 -11.74 -5.45 -2.50
N GLY A 51 -10.47 -5.52 -2.11
CA GLY A 51 -9.46 -4.58 -2.56
C GLY A 51 -9.32 -4.56 -4.08
N PHE A 52 -9.10 -5.72 -4.70
CA PHE A 52 -8.95 -5.78 -6.16
C PHE A 52 -10.22 -5.34 -6.90
N VAL A 53 -11.40 -5.70 -6.39
CA VAL A 53 -12.68 -5.23 -6.94
C VAL A 53 -12.78 -3.71 -6.85
N LEU A 54 -12.50 -3.11 -5.69
CA LEU A 54 -12.53 -1.66 -5.51
C LEU A 54 -11.53 -0.97 -6.44
N ALA A 55 -10.31 -1.50 -6.58
CA ALA A 55 -9.31 -0.95 -7.48
C ALA A 55 -9.78 -0.95 -8.94
N GLY A 56 -10.39 -2.06 -9.41
CA GLY A 56 -10.97 -2.15 -10.74
C GLY A 56 -12.18 -1.24 -10.94
N LEU A 57 -13.03 -1.10 -9.91
CA LEU A 57 -14.18 -0.18 -9.96
C LEU A 57 -13.73 1.28 -10.03
N LEU A 58 -12.73 1.68 -9.24
CA LEU A 58 -12.20 3.05 -9.27
C LEU A 58 -11.54 3.39 -10.61
N ASP A 59 -10.97 2.40 -11.29
CA ASP A 59 -10.42 2.56 -12.64
C ASP A 59 -11.50 2.99 -13.65
N VAL A 60 -12.68 2.39 -13.57
CA VAL A 60 -13.79 2.69 -14.49
C VAL A 60 -14.64 3.88 -14.02
N LEU A 61 -14.82 4.05 -12.70
CA LEU A 61 -15.74 5.03 -12.11
C LEU A 61 -15.17 6.44 -12.04
N ILE A 62 -13.85 6.64 -12.05
CA ILE A 62 -13.24 7.97 -11.95
C ILE A 62 -12.87 8.45 -13.35
N PRO A 63 -13.64 9.38 -13.97
CA PRO A 63 -13.30 9.90 -15.27
C PRO A 63 -11.99 10.68 -15.20
N ALA A 64 -11.11 10.51 -16.20
CA ALA A 64 -9.85 11.25 -16.28
C ALA A 64 -9.99 12.79 -16.10
N PRO A 65 -11.05 13.46 -16.62
CA PRO A 65 -11.25 14.90 -16.37
C PRO A 65 -11.47 15.25 -14.89
N VAL A 66 -12.18 14.39 -14.16
CA VAL A 66 -12.39 14.56 -12.71
C VAL A 66 -11.06 14.39 -12.00
N LEU A 67 -10.31 13.34 -12.34
CA LEU A 67 -9.02 13.08 -11.71
C LEU A 67 -8.02 14.22 -11.97
N SER A 68 -7.90 14.68 -13.21
CA SER A 68 -7.05 15.82 -13.57
C SER A 68 -7.45 17.09 -12.82
N ARG A 69 -8.76 17.36 -12.68
CA ARG A 69 -9.22 18.52 -11.91
C ARG A 69 -8.83 18.44 -10.43
N TRP A 70 -9.00 17.29 -9.79
CA TRP A 70 -8.80 17.16 -8.34
C TRP A 70 -7.36 16.88 -7.94
N MET A 71 -6.64 16.08 -8.73
CA MET A 71 -5.29 15.58 -8.44
C MET A 71 -4.28 15.89 -9.54
N GLY A 72 -4.63 16.63 -10.59
CA GLY A 72 -3.70 17.05 -11.64
C GLY A 72 -2.81 18.24 -11.23
N GLY A 73 -1.91 18.61 -12.13
CA GLY A 73 -0.88 19.62 -11.88
C GLY A 73 -1.38 21.07 -11.80
N GLU A 74 -2.58 21.37 -12.30
CA GLU A 74 -3.11 22.74 -12.34
C GLU A 74 -3.30 23.37 -10.96
N GLN A 75 -3.71 22.56 -9.97
CA GLN A 75 -3.89 22.99 -8.58
C GLN A 75 -3.20 22.01 -7.64
N LEU A 76 -1.87 21.97 -7.71
CA LEU A 76 -1.04 21.01 -6.98
C LEU A 76 -1.33 20.96 -5.46
N GLY A 77 -1.51 22.11 -4.82
CA GLY A 77 -1.83 22.18 -3.40
C GLY A 77 -3.16 21.48 -3.06
N ARG A 78 -4.20 21.69 -3.88
CA ARG A 78 -5.49 20.99 -3.74
C ARG A 78 -5.30 19.49 -3.93
N GLY A 79 -4.56 19.09 -4.97
CA GLY A 79 -4.27 17.68 -5.23
C GLY A 79 -3.54 17.01 -4.07
N ILE A 80 -2.57 17.67 -3.46
CA ILE A 80 -1.82 17.14 -2.31
C ILE A 80 -2.75 16.93 -1.11
N VAL A 81 -3.66 17.86 -0.83
CA VAL A 81 -4.66 17.70 0.25
C VAL A 81 -5.60 16.53 -0.04
N VAL A 82 -6.08 16.39 -1.28
CA VAL A 82 -6.93 15.25 -1.68
C VAL A 82 -6.17 13.93 -1.55
N GLY A 83 -4.94 13.85 -2.04
CA GLY A 83 -4.10 12.67 -1.94
C GLY A 83 -3.81 12.29 -0.49
N TRP A 84 -3.46 13.28 0.34
CA TRP A 84 -3.27 13.10 1.78
C TRP A 84 -4.52 12.52 2.45
N ALA A 85 -5.69 13.15 2.26
CA ALA A 85 -6.95 12.67 2.82
C ALA A 85 -7.29 11.25 2.34
N ALA A 86 -7.14 10.99 1.04
CA ALA A 86 -7.35 9.67 0.46
C ALA A 86 -6.43 8.62 1.11
N GLY A 87 -5.15 8.94 1.32
CA GLY A 87 -4.21 8.02 1.96
C GLY A 87 -4.54 7.70 3.42
N LEU A 88 -5.08 8.66 4.17
CA LEU A 88 -5.51 8.45 5.57
C LEU A 88 -6.70 7.49 5.68
N ILE A 89 -7.63 7.53 4.71
CA ILE A 89 -8.86 6.73 4.73
C ILE A 89 -8.75 5.42 3.95
N MET A 90 -7.80 5.32 3.01
CA MET A 90 -7.70 4.17 2.11
C MET A 90 -7.46 2.87 2.89
N PRO A 91 -8.34 1.87 2.75
CA PRO A 91 -8.15 0.58 3.39
C PRO A 91 -7.05 -0.24 2.69
N GLY A 92 -6.71 -1.38 3.29
CA GLY A 92 -5.84 -2.39 2.68
C GLY A 92 -4.34 -2.09 2.76
N GLY A 93 -3.56 -3.07 2.30
CA GLY A 93 -2.10 -3.05 2.28
C GLY A 93 -1.52 -2.63 0.91
N PRO A 94 -0.20 -2.79 0.72
CA PRO A 94 0.49 -2.42 -0.52
C PRO A 94 -0.13 -3.02 -1.78
N TYR A 95 -0.62 -4.26 -1.69
CA TYR A 95 -1.27 -4.99 -2.78
C TYR A 95 -2.56 -4.33 -3.28
N LEU A 96 -3.22 -3.49 -2.48
CA LEU A 96 -4.36 -2.68 -2.91
C LEU A 96 -3.91 -1.27 -3.35
N VAL A 97 -3.10 -0.63 -2.52
CA VAL A 97 -2.76 0.79 -2.67
C VAL A 97 -1.94 1.06 -3.93
N PHE A 98 -0.95 0.21 -4.24
CA PHE A 98 -0.06 0.43 -5.38
C PHE A 98 -0.77 0.29 -6.74
N PRO A 99 -1.62 -0.72 -6.99
CA PRO A 99 -2.42 -0.76 -8.20
C PRO A 99 -3.32 0.47 -8.39
N VAL A 100 -3.96 0.93 -7.30
CA VAL A 100 -4.79 2.15 -7.34
C VAL A 100 -3.94 3.36 -7.71
N VAL A 101 -2.81 3.57 -7.04
CA VAL A 101 -1.92 4.71 -7.32
C VAL A 101 -1.32 4.65 -8.72
N ALA A 102 -0.91 3.47 -9.18
CA ALA A 102 -0.42 3.27 -10.54
C ALA A 102 -1.49 3.64 -11.56
N ASN A 103 -2.75 3.32 -11.27
CA ASN A 103 -3.85 3.70 -12.12
C ASN A 103 -4.10 5.21 -12.14
N LEU A 104 -4.17 5.84 -10.97
CA LEU A 104 -4.31 7.29 -10.86
C LEU A 104 -3.18 8.02 -11.60
N PHE A 105 -1.95 7.52 -11.52
CA PHE A 105 -0.81 8.07 -12.24
C PHE A 105 -0.99 8.00 -13.76
N ARG A 106 -1.37 6.82 -14.29
CA ARG A 106 -1.66 6.65 -15.73
C ARG A 106 -2.82 7.53 -16.20
N SER A 107 -3.79 7.78 -15.33
CA SER A 107 -4.96 8.61 -15.59
C SER A 107 -4.71 10.12 -15.40
N GLY A 108 -3.46 10.55 -15.16
CA GLY A 108 -3.05 11.96 -15.18
C GLY A 108 -2.97 12.64 -13.81
N ALA A 109 -3.05 11.91 -12.71
CA ALA A 109 -2.77 12.48 -11.39
C ALA A 109 -1.29 12.93 -11.30
N ALA A 110 -1.07 14.10 -10.73
CA ALA A 110 0.28 14.62 -10.52
C ALA A 110 1.04 13.78 -9.48
N PRO A 111 2.38 13.66 -9.61
CA PRO A 111 3.22 12.91 -8.68
C PRO A 111 3.06 13.33 -7.21
N GLY A 112 3.00 14.63 -6.91
CA GLY A 112 2.90 15.15 -5.55
C GLY A 112 1.69 14.62 -4.76
N PRO A 113 0.46 14.73 -5.30
CA PRO A 113 -0.74 14.10 -4.75
C PRO A 113 -0.59 12.61 -4.46
N LEU A 114 0.02 11.85 -5.38
CA LEU A 114 0.23 10.42 -5.22
C LEU A 114 1.27 10.10 -4.15
N ILE A 115 2.34 10.90 -4.06
CA ILE A 115 3.36 10.78 -3.01
C ILE A 115 2.74 11.09 -1.64
N ALA A 116 1.92 12.13 -1.54
CA ALA A 116 1.19 12.45 -0.31
C ALA A 116 0.25 11.29 0.10
N LEU A 117 -0.47 10.70 -0.85
CA LEU A 117 -1.33 9.53 -0.62
C LEU A 117 -0.53 8.33 -0.09
N LEU A 118 0.52 7.92 -0.81
CA LEU A 118 1.36 6.77 -0.44
C LEU A 118 2.00 6.98 0.94
N THR A 119 2.51 8.18 1.20
CA THR A 119 3.15 8.53 2.46
C THR A 119 2.13 8.50 3.60
N ALA A 120 0.98 9.14 3.43
CA ALA A 120 -0.08 9.17 4.43
C ALA A 120 -0.52 7.76 4.80
N LYS A 121 -0.77 6.92 3.78
CA LYS A 121 -1.19 5.53 3.98
C LYS A 121 -0.14 4.68 4.69
N THR A 122 1.14 4.91 4.40
CA THR A 122 2.25 4.16 5.01
C THR A 122 2.47 4.55 6.47
N LEU A 123 2.48 5.86 6.74
CA LEU A 123 2.70 6.41 8.08
C LEU A 123 1.47 6.23 8.97
N VAL A 124 0.27 6.36 8.41
CA VAL A 124 -1.00 6.32 9.12
C VAL A 124 -1.86 5.21 8.52
N SER A 125 -1.96 4.11 9.26
CA SER A 125 -2.88 3.03 8.94
C SER A 125 -3.77 2.83 10.17
N PRO A 126 -5.05 3.23 10.12
CA PRO A 126 -5.97 3.10 11.25
C PRO A 126 -6.07 1.65 11.75
N VAL A 127 -6.11 0.70 10.81
CA VAL A 127 -6.12 -0.74 11.13
C VAL A 127 -4.85 -1.13 11.91
N ARG A 128 -3.67 -0.74 11.42
CA ARG A 128 -2.42 -1.05 12.12
C ARG A 128 -2.38 -0.42 13.51
N MET A 129 -2.81 0.84 13.59
CA MET A 129 -2.81 1.64 14.80
C MET A 129 -3.69 1.00 15.88
N LEU A 130 -4.93 0.66 15.53
CA LEU A 130 -5.93 0.16 16.47
C LEU A 130 -5.75 -1.32 16.80
N THR A 131 -5.33 -2.15 15.85
CA THR A 131 -5.21 -3.59 16.04
C THR A 131 -3.87 -4.00 16.69
N TYR A 132 -2.80 -3.26 16.40
CA TYR A 132 -1.45 -3.67 16.83
C TYR A 132 -0.75 -2.60 17.64
N GLU A 133 -0.69 -1.36 17.14
CA GLU A 133 0.19 -0.34 17.72
C GLU A 133 -0.25 0.09 19.12
N ALA A 134 -1.50 0.54 19.27
CA ALA A 134 -2.01 0.96 20.57
C ALA A 134 -2.12 -0.21 21.58
N PRO A 135 -2.62 -1.41 21.22
CA PRO A 135 -2.70 -2.53 22.16
C PRO A 135 -1.33 -3.08 22.61
N LEU A 136 -0.34 -3.11 21.72
CA LEU A 136 0.96 -3.72 22.03
C LEU A 136 1.98 -2.73 22.59
N LEU A 137 1.93 -1.46 22.15
CA LEU A 137 2.94 -0.44 22.46
C LEU A 137 2.41 0.71 23.32
N GLY A 138 1.10 0.78 23.54
CA GLY A 138 0.45 1.81 24.32
C GLY A 138 0.14 3.10 23.55
N TRP A 139 -0.85 3.83 24.06
CA TRP A 139 -1.32 5.09 23.48
C TRP A 139 -0.27 6.22 23.44
N PRO A 140 0.60 6.41 24.46
CA PRO A 140 1.57 7.50 24.42
C PRO A 140 2.51 7.42 23.22
N LEU A 141 3.08 6.23 22.95
CA LEU A 141 3.96 6.02 21.79
C LEU A 141 3.18 6.11 20.48
N THR A 142 1.99 5.51 20.43
CA THR A 142 1.12 5.52 19.25
C THR A 142 0.78 6.96 18.83
N LEU A 143 0.38 7.81 19.77
CA LEU A 143 0.05 9.21 19.49
C LEU A 143 1.28 10.05 19.15
N ALA A 144 2.39 9.84 19.86
CA ALA A 144 3.66 10.52 19.58
C ALA A 144 4.15 10.29 18.14
N ARG A 145 3.84 9.12 17.56
CA ARG A 145 4.12 8.81 16.16
C ARG A 145 3.00 9.24 15.21
N LEU A 146 1.74 9.06 15.59
CA LEU A 146 0.58 9.36 14.74
C LEU A 146 0.54 10.83 14.34
N ILE A 147 0.73 11.72 15.30
CA ILE A 147 0.66 13.18 15.09
C ILE A 147 1.61 13.62 13.97
N PRO A 148 2.94 13.42 14.06
CA PRO A 148 3.84 13.78 12.97
C PRO A 148 3.54 12.97 11.70
N GLY A 149 3.15 11.69 11.82
CA GLY A 149 2.77 10.86 10.68
C GLY A 149 1.58 11.38 9.87
N VAL A 150 0.65 12.10 10.50
CA VAL A 150 -0.48 12.76 9.85
C VAL A 150 -0.05 14.03 9.13
N PHE A 151 0.89 14.81 9.68
CA PHE A 151 1.26 16.13 9.14
C PHE A 151 2.42 16.12 8.13
N LEU A 152 3.29 15.11 8.15
CA LEU A 152 4.40 14.98 7.19
C LEU A 152 4.01 14.67 5.73
N PRO A 153 2.93 13.92 5.42
CA PRO A 153 2.61 13.54 4.04
C PRO A 153 2.42 14.70 3.06
N PRO A 154 1.72 15.82 3.40
CA PRO A 154 1.65 16.97 2.51
C PRO A 154 3.01 17.57 2.17
N ALA A 155 3.91 17.67 3.15
CA ALA A 155 5.27 18.18 2.94
C ALA A 155 6.07 17.28 1.98
N LEU A 156 5.95 15.96 2.16
CA LEU A 156 6.55 14.99 1.24
C LEU A 156 5.92 15.02 -0.15
N GLY A 157 4.63 15.33 -0.28
CA GLY A 157 3.97 15.57 -1.56
C GLY A 157 4.60 16.74 -2.33
N TRP A 158 4.87 17.86 -1.65
CA TRP A 158 5.54 19.02 -2.25
C TRP A 158 6.98 18.72 -2.64
N LEU A 159 7.78 18.20 -1.70
CA LEU A 159 9.17 17.85 -1.94
C LEU A 159 9.31 16.80 -3.04
N GLY A 160 8.44 15.80 -3.01
CA GLY A 160 8.41 14.71 -3.99
C GLY A 160 8.04 15.19 -5.39
N GLN A 161 7.07 16.11 -5.52
CA GLN A 161 6.77 16.73 -6.81
C GLN A 161 7.98 17.45 -7.38
N TRP A 162 8.67 18.24 -6.55
CA TRP A 162 9.87 18.96 -6.97
C TRP A 162 10.97 17.99 -7.44
N LEU A 163 11.28 16.96 -6.66
CA LEU A 163 12.26 15.93 -7.02
C LEU A 163 11.88 15.20 -8.31
N TYR A 164 10.61 14.84 -8.47
CA TYR A 164 10.11 14.22 -9.69
C TYR A 164 10.38 15.10 -10.92
N THR A 165 10.10 16.41 -10.82
CA THR A 165 10.37 17.32 -11.94
C THR A 165 11.86 17.47 -12.26
N LEU A 166 12.75 17.29 -11.29
CA LEU A 166 14.20 17.28 -11.53
C LEU A 166 14.65 16.02 -12.27
N PHE A 167 14.14 14.85 -11.87
CA PHE A 167 14.49 13.58 -12.50
C PHE A 167 13.88 13.43 -13.90
N ALA A 168 12.65 13.92 -14.10
CA ALA A 168 11.96 13.84 -15.40
C ALA A 168 12.49 14.81 -16.45
N ARG A 169 13.33 15.78 -16.07
CA ARG A 169 14.02 16.72 -16.97
C ARG A 169 15.36 16.18 -17.50
N ARG A 170 15.83 15.04 -16.99
CA ARG A 170 17.00 14.32 -17.48
C ARG A 170 16.56 13.12 -18.31
#